data_AF-A0A6B3I9R7-F1
#
_entry.id   AF-A0A6B3I9R7-F1
#
_cell.length_a   1.000
_cell.length_b   1.000
_cell.length_c   1.000
_cell.angle_alpha   90.00
_cell.angle_beta   90.00
_cell.angle_gamma   90.00
#
_symmetry.space_group_name_H-M   'P 1'
#
loop_
_entity.id
_entity.type
_entity.pdbx_description
1 polymer ?
#
loop_
_entity_poly.entity_id
_entity_poly.type
_entity_poly.pdbx_seq_one_letter_code
_entity_poly.pdbx_strand_id
1 'polypeptide(L)'
;VMGRVVLDGGDGMDHLMGDDGDQRMWGGRGDDMVEGYGGTDLVYAGSGNDHVMGGDGNDILLGGSGDDMLHGEAGDDLVVGGSGKDMAEGGPGRNIVLP
;
A
#
# COMPACT_ATOMS: atom_id res chain seq x y z
N VAL A 1 22.23 5.64 -8.37
CA VAL A 1 20.94 6.35 -8.28
C VAL A 1 19.88 5.27 -8.36
N MET A 2 19.50 4.68 -7.24
CA MET A 2 18.37 3.75 -7.22
C MET A 2 17.13 4.61 -7.43
N GLY A 3 16.57 4.49 -8.63
CA GLY A 3 15.55 5.40 -9.13
C GLY A 3 14.19 4.80 -8.83
N ARG A 4 13.30 5.67 -8.36
CA ARG A 4 11.87 5.42 -8.21
C ARG A 4 11.29 4.49 -9.27
N VAL A 5 10.74 3.35 -8.83
CA VAL A 5 10.12 2.32 -9.69
C VAL A 5 8.60 2.53 -9.73
N VAL A 6 8.00 2.25 -10.89
CA VAL A 6 6.54 2.22 -11.08
C VAL A 6 6.12 0.78 -11.34
N LEU A 7 5.23 0.25 -10.51
CA LEU A 7 4.61 -1.08 -10.64
C LEU A 7 3.11 -0.90 -10.87
N ASP A 8 2.54 -1.65 -11.82
CA ASP A 8 1.11 -1.58 -12.20
C ASP A 8 0.61 -3.01 -12.52
N GLY A 9 -0.34 -3.51 -11.72
CA GLY A 9 -0.92 -4.86 -11.85
C GLY A 9 -1.98 -4.94 -12.95
N GLY A 10 -2.86 -3.93 -13.01
CA GLY A 10 -3.88 -3.81 -14.05
C GLY A 10 -5.20 -4.47 -13.68
N ASP A 11 -5.68 -5.42 -14.48
CA ASP A 11 -6.88 -6.20 -14.14
C ASP A 11 -6.43 -7.62 -13.74
N GLY A 12 -6.86 -8.14 -12.59
CA GLY A 12 -6.49 -9.48 -12.15
C GLY A 12 -6.34 -9.58 -10.65
N MET A 13 -5.77 -10.70 -10.18
CA MET A 13 -5.21 -10.78 -8.84
C MET A 13 -3.71 -10.72 -9.05
N ASP A 14 -3.10 -9.63 -8.62
CA ASP A 14 -1.69 -9.36 -8.82
C ASP A 14 -0.90 -9.42 -7.52
N HIS A 15 0.40 -9.69 -7.64
CA HIS A 15 1.35 -9.61 -6.53
C HIS A 15 2.46 -8.65 -6.91
N LEU A 16 2.46 -7.47 -6.29
CA LEU A 16 3.45 -6.42 -6.49
C LEU A 16 4.45 -6.42 -5.33
N MET A 17 5.74 -6.38 -5.68
CA MET A 17 6.85 -6.36 -4.73
C MET A 17 7.81 -5.24 -5.10
N GLY A 18 8.04 -4.32 -4.16
CA GLY A 18 9.01 -3.24 -4.23
C GLY A 18 10.44 -3.71 -3.97
N ASP A 19 11.28 -2.78 -3.55
CA ASP A 19 12.66 -3.01 -3.09
C ASP A 19 13.00 -1.98 -1.99
N ASP A 20 14.27 -1.78 -1.64
CA ASP A 20 14.63 -0.80 -0.60
C ASP A 20 14.58 0.69 -1.06
N GLY A 21 14.15 0.97 -2.30
CA GLY A 21 14.05 2.31 -2.89
C GLY A 21 12.70 3.00 -2.63
N ASP A 22 12.40 4.15 -3.25
CA ASP A 22 11.04 4.70 -3.18
C ASP A 22 10.19 4.16 -4.35
N GLN A 23 9.00 3.60 -4.12
CA GLN A 23 8.18 3.03 -5.18
C GLN A 23 6.86 3.80 -5.36
N ARG A 24 6.27 3.58 -6.53
CA ARG A 24 4.87 3.93 -6.81
C ARG A 24 4.19 2.70 -7.35
N MET A 25 3.21 2.22 -6.64
CA MET A 25 2.58 0.92 -6.90
C MET A 25 1.08 1.11 -7.09
N TRP A 26 0.56 0.52 -8.15
CA TRP A 26 -0.87 0.48 -8.47
C TRP A 26 -1.29 -0.99 -8.61
N GLY A 27 -2.15 -1.49 -7.70
CA GLY A 27 -2.70 -2.85 -7.80
C GLY A 27 -3.62 -2.95 -9.01
N GLY A 28 -4.67 -2.13 -9.01
CA GLY A 28 -5.59 -1.98 -10.13
C GLY A 28 -6.98 -2.52 -9.80
N ARG A 29 -7.45 -3.50 -10.57
CA ARG A 29 -8.72 -4.18 -10.31
C ARG A 29 -8.48 -5.62 -9.93
N GLY A 30 -9.20 -6.07 -8.91
CA GLY A 30 -9.23 -7.41 -8.37
C GLY A 30 -8.53 -7.43 -7.00
N ASP A 31 -8.50 -8.59 -6.36
CA ASP A 31 -7.98 -8.70 -4.99
C ASP A 31 -6.45 -8.83 -5.04
N ASP A 32 -5.73 -7.76 -4.72
CA ASP A 32 -4.29 -7.64 -4.93
C ASP A 32 -3.46 -7.81 -3.64
N MET A 33 -2.19 -8.19 -3.81
CA MET A 33 -1.18 -8.22 -2.76
C MET A 33 -0.05 -7.23 -3.11
N VAL A 34 0.23 -6.26 -2.26
CA VAL A 34 1.26 -5.23 -2.48
C VAL A 34 2.21 -5.13 -1.29
N GLU A 35 3.52 -5.25 -1.55
CA GLU A 35 4.60 -5.15 -0.55
C GLU A 35 5.61 -4.08 -1.00
N GLY A 36 5.78 -2.99 -0.23
CA GLY A 36 6.74 -1.92 -0.55
C GLY A 36 8.18 -2.21 -0.13
N TYR A 37 8.35 -2.93 0.98
CA TYR A 37 9.61 -3.26 1.65
C TYR A 37 10.29 -2.09 2.35
N GLY A 38 11.07 -1.27 1.67
CA GLY A 38 11.80 -0.19 2.32
C GLY A 38 11.81 1.05 1.45
N GLY A 39 11.92 2.23 2.05
CA GLY A 39 11.87 3.50 1.33
C GLY A 39 10.53 4.21 1.52
N THR A 40 10.33 5.35 0.87
CA THR A 40 9.09 6.14 1.03
C THR A 40 8.13 5.83 -0.10
N ASP A 41 7.11 5.05 0.19
CA ASP A 41 6.21 4.50 -0.80
C ASP A 41 4.93 5.28 -1.04
N LEU A 42 4.42 5.14 -2.27
CA LEU A 42 3.04 5.48 -2.62
C LEU A 42 2.36 4.26 -3.22
N VAL A 43 1.41 3.69 -2.47
CA VAL A 43 0.59 2.54 -2.89
C VAL A 43 -0.85 2.98 -3.12
N TYR A 44 -1.41 2.58 -4.26
CA TYR A 44 -2.84 2.60 -4.52
C TYR A 44 -3.30 1.18 -4.88
N ALA A 45 -4.01 0.52 -3.98
CA ALA A 45 -4.40 -0.89 -4.18
C ALA A 45 -5.49 -1.01 -5.25
N GLY A 46 -6.53 -0.19 -5.15
CA GLY A 46 -7.46 0.05 -6.25
C GLY A 46 -8.86 -0.44 -5.94
N SER A 47 -9.36 -1.42 -6.70
CA SER A 47 -10.68 -2.00 -6.43
C SER A 47 -10.57 -3.50 -6.24
N GLY A 48 -11.11 -4.03 -5.15
CA GLY A 48 -10.88 -5.41 -4.74
C GLY A 48 -10.77 -5.46 -3.23
N ASN A 49 -10.62 -6.65 -2.66
CA ASN A 49 -10.26 -6.78 -1.25
C ASN A 49 -8.75 -6.97 -1.18
N ASP A 50 -8.05 -5.87 -0.95
CA ASP A 50 -6.61 -5.82 -1.16
C ASP A 50 -5.83 -6.06 0.15
N HIS A 51 -4.61 -6.54 0.01
CA HIS A 51 -3.65 -6.68 1.10
C HIS A 51 -2.42 -5.83 0.80
N VAL A 52 -2.15 -4.84 1.64
CA VAL A 52 -1.04 -3.89 1.46
C VAL A 52 -0.15 -3.85 2.69
N MET A 53 1.15 -4.00 2.48
CA MET A 53 2.21 -3.73 3.46
C MET A 53 3.13 -2.63 2.92
N GLY A 54 3.22 -1.51 3.64
CA GLY A 54 4.10 -0.38 3.30
C GLY A 54 5.56 -0.77 3.45
N GLY A 55 5.97 -1.07 4.68
CA GLY A 55 7.30 -1.55 4.98
C GLY A 55 8.05 -0.60 5.91
N ASP A 56 9.37 -0.53 5.76
CA ASP A 56 10.21 0.47 6.43
C ASP A 56 10.15 1.80 5.67
N GLY A 57 9.61 2.85 6.26
CA GLY A 57 9.61 4.18 5.65
C GLY A 57 8.38 4.98 5.99
N ASN A 58 8.22 6.14 5.34
CA ASN A 58 7.06 6.99 5.58
C ASN A 58 6.11 6.84 4.39
N ASP A 59 5.14 5.96 4.52
CA ASP A 59 4.39 5.48 3.37
C ASP A 59 3.04 6.16 3.23
N ILE A 60 2.52 6.17 2.01
CA ILE A 60 1.14 6.56 1.70
C ILE A 60 0.44 5.34 1.11
N LEU A 61 -0.46 4.75 1.88
CA LEU A 61 -1.25 3.58 1.49
C LEU A 61 -2.70 3.98 1.28
N LEU A 62 -3.22 3.72 0.09
CA LEU A 62 -4.60 3.99 -0.30
C LEU A 62 -5.25 2.67 -0.76
N GLY A 63 -6.17 2.11 0.03
CA GLY A 63 -6.87 0.85 -0.29
C GLY A 63 -7.80 1.02 -1.49
N GLY A 64 -8.73 1.97 -1.41
CA GLY A 64 -9.62 2.28 -2.51
C GLY A 64 -11.01 1.73 -2.25
N SER A 65 -11.46 0.76 -3.04
CA SER A 65 -12.81 0.20 -2.88
C SER A 65 -12.80 -1.30 -2.67
N GLY A 66 -13.50 -1.76 -1.64
CA GLY A 66 -13.59 -3.15 -1.22
C GLY A 66 -13.23 -3.26 0.26
N ASP A 67 -13.14 -4.47 0.79
CA ASP A 67 -12.80 -4.67 2.21
C ASP A 67 -11.28 -4.92 2.31
N ASP A 68 -10.50 -3.88 2.60
CA ASP A 68 -9.04 -3.91 2.50
C ASP A 68 -8.33 -4.23 3.84
N MET A 69 -7.13 -4.80 3.75
CA MET A 69 -6.17 -4.94 4.84
C MET A 69 -4.90 -4.13 4.55
N LEU A 70 -4.69 -3.06 5.31
CA LEU A 70 -3.60 -2.12 5.08
C LEU A 70 -2.71 -2.00 6.32
N HIS A 71 -1.43 -2.28 6.18
CA HIS A 71 -0.44 -2.15 7.25
C HIS A 71 0.70 -1.21 6.81
N GLY A 72 0.81 -0.06 7.48
CA GLY A 72 1.91 0.90 7.26
C GLY A 72 3.28 0.35 7.63
N GLU A 73 3.33 -0.52 8.63
CA GLU A 73 4.57 -1.02 9.25
C GLU A 73 5.39 0.11 9.89
N ALA A 74 6.67 0.30 9.56
CA ALA A 74 7.57 1.11 10.36
C ALA A 74 7.83 2.50 9.75
N GLY A 75 7.29 3.54 10.38
CA GLY A 75 7.61 4.94 10.08
C GLY A 75 6.41 5.85 10.29
N ASP A 76 6.46 7.06 9.75
CA ASP A 76 5.35 8.03 9.84
C ASP A 76 4.44 7.88 8.60
N ASP A 77 3.38 7.09 8.74
CA ASP A 77 2.53 6.67 7.61
C ASP A 77 1.21 7.44 7.51
N LEU A 78 0.70 7.51 6.27
CA LEU A 78 -0.70 7.82 5.96
C LEU A 78 -1.37 6.58 5.38
N VAL A 79 -2.30 5.99 6.13
CA VAL A 79 -3.06 4.81 5.71
C VAL A 79 -4.54 5.18 5.56
N VAL A 80 -5.09 4.99 4.38
CA VAL A 80 -6.49 5.29 4.04
C VAL A 80 -7.14 4.04 3.44
N GLY A 81 -8.09 3.43 4.16
CA GLY A 81 -8.88 2.27 3.70
C GLY A 81 -9.70 2.63 2.48
N GLY A 82 -10.66 3.54 2.66
CA GLY A 82 -11.44 4.10 1.57
C GLY A 82 -12.89 3.73 1.70
N SER A 83 -13.43 2.99 0.75
CA SER A 83 -14.81 2.53 0.79
C SER A 83 -14.90 1.03 1.01
N GLY A 84 -15.47 0.62 2.14
CA GLY A 84 -15.72 -0.78 2.45
C GLY A 84 -15.63 -0.99 3.95
N LYS A 85 -15.29 -2.20 4.35
CA LYS A 85 -14.97 -2.55 5.74
C LYS A 85 -13.49 -2.83 5.86
N ASP A 86 -12.75 -1.76 6.08
CA ASP A 86 -11.30 -1.80 6.05
C ASP A 86 -10.70 -2.11 7.42
N MET A 87 -9.59 -2.83 7.41
CA MET A 87 -8.69 -2.99 8.54
C MET A 87 -7.39 -2.27 8.21
N ALA A 88 -7.19 -1.12 8.85
CA ALA A 88 -6.01 -0.30 8.64
C ALA A 88 -5.21 -0.15 9.94
N GLU A 89 -3.91 -0.38 9.87
CA GLU A 89 -2.96 -0.09 10.95
C GLU A 89 -1.75 0.66 10.41
N GLY A 90 -1.24 1.63 11.18
CA GLY A 90 -0.04 2.37 10.80
C GLY A 90 1.26 1.82 11.40
N GLY A 91 1.21 0.80 12.25
CA GLY A 91 2.42 0.30 12.93
C GLY A 91 3.17 1.33 13.79
N PRO A 92 4.48 1.14 14.06
CA PRO A 92 5.30 2.07 14.85
C PRO A 92 5.57 3.41 14.16
N GLY A 93 5.32 4.52 14.86
CA GLY A 93 5.63 5.86 14.38
C GLY A 93 4.47 6.83 14.65
N ARG A 94 4.47 8.00 14.01
CA ARG A 94 3.37 8.96 14.11
C ARG A 94 2.51 8.91 12.85
N ASN A 95 1.42 8.17 12.97
CA ASN A 95 0.61 7.78 11.82
C ASN A 95 -0.72 8.53 11.76
N ILE A 96 -1.23 8.67 10.55
CA ILE A 96 -2.61 9.05 10.26
C ILE A 96 -3.29 7.83 9.65
N VAL A 97 -4.29 7.30 10.35
CA VAL A 97 -5.05 6.12 9.90
C VAL A 97 -6.52 6.51 9.73
N LEU A 98 -7.02 6.34 8.52
CA LEU A 98 -8.40 6.57 8.11
C LEU A 98 -8.95 5.26 7.54
N PRO A 99 -9.48 4.35 8.38
CA PRO A 99 -10.10 3.13 7.88
C PRO A 99 -11.32 3.49 7.02
#